data_AF-A0A167K806-F1
#
_entry.id   AF-A0A167K806-F1
#
_cell.length_a   1.000
_cell.length_b   1.000
_cell.length_c   1.000
_cell.angle_alpha   90.00
_cell.angle_beta   90.00
_cell.angle_gamma   90.00
#
_symmetry.space_group_name_H-M   'P 1'
#
loop_
_entity.id
_entity.type
_entity.pdbx_description
1 polymer ?
#
loop_
_entity_poly.entity_id
_entity_poly.type
_entity_poly.pdbx_seq_one_letter_code
_entity_poly.pdbx_strand_id
1 'polypeptide(L)'
;MGILKTRQNKKFGYEPRYYKNDGEGSPYQIEHKFDKYRKTVGSNKGMKGNFKNAWEELRESKSKSPNRIIFFVVALFILIFLYIIDFDLSIFVQQP
;
A
#
# COMPACT_ATOMS: atom_id res chain seq x y z
N MET A 1 16.64 2.20 -14.16
CA MET A 1 16.47 1.68 -15.53
C MET A 1 16.70 0.17 -15.48
N GLY A 2 15.69 -0.65 -15.79
CA GLY A 2 15.77 -2.11 -15.72
C GLY A 2 14.99 -2.75 -16.86
N ILE A 3 15.44 -3.91 -17.31
CA ILE A 3 15.19 -4.51 -18.64
C ILE A 3 13.73 -4.98 -18.87
N LEU A 4 12.87 -4.98 -17.84
CA LEU A 4 11.45 -5.39 -17.96
C LEU A 4 10.47 -4.33 -17.44
N LYS A 5 10.71 -3.04 -17.70
CA LYS A 5 9.74 -2.00 -17.35
C LYS A 5 8.68 -1.90 -18.44
N THR A 6 7.44 -2.30 -18.13
CA THR A 6 6.30 -2.10 -19.03
C THR A 6 6.12 -0.62 -19.35
N ARG A 7 5.88 -0.31 -20.63
CA ARG A 7 5.65 1.07 -21.07
C ARG A 7 4.38 1.60 -20.41
N GLN A 8 4.45 2.78 -19.80
CA GLN A 8 3.27 3.43 -19.25
C GLN A 8 2.35 3.92 -20.36
N ASN A 9 1.04 3.95 -20.09
CA ASN A 9 0.04 4.48 -21.02
C ASN A 9 0.32 5.97 -21.29
N LYS A 10 0.20 6.39 -22.56
CA LYS A 10 0.30 7.81 -22.92
C LYS A 10 -0.88 8.55 -22.29
N LYS A 11 -0.61 9.60 -21.53
CA LYS A 11 -1.63 10.51 -20.99
C LYS A 11 -1.75 11.72 -21.91
N PHE A 12 -2.98 12.19 -22.13
CA PHE A 12 -3.23 13.42 -22.88
C PHE A 12 -2.90 14.63 -22.00
N GLY A 13 -1.99 15.48 -22.46
CA GLY A 13 -1.65 16.76 -21.80
C GLY A 13 -2.24 17.90 -22.61
N TYR A 14 -3.06 18.74 -21.97
CA TYR A 14 -3.58 19.97 -22.56
C TYR A 14 -3.06 21.17 -21.79
N GLU A 15 -2.37 22.07 -22.50
CA GLU A 15 -1.84 23.32 -21.99
C GLU A 15 -2.50 24.49 -22.73
N PRO A 16 -3.38 25.27 -22.08
CA PRO A 16 -3.98 26.44 -22.70
C PRO A 16 -2.95 27.57 -22.80
N ARG A 17 -2.97 28.33 -23.92
CA ARG A 17 -1.98 29.39 -24.22
C ARG A 17 -1.88 30.50 -23.17
N TYR A 18 -2.95 30.78 -22.43
CA TYR A 18 -3.03 31.88 -21.46
C TYR A 18 -3.17 31.41 -20.02
N TYR A 19 -3.16 30.09 -19.78
CA TYR A 19 -3.34 29.56 -18.45
C TYR A 19 -1.98 29.45 -17.75
N LYS A 20 -1.79 30.26 -16.71
CA LYS A 20 -0.64 30.16 -15.82
C LYS A 20 -0.99 29.20 -14.69
N ASN A 21 -0.27 28.08 -14.62
CA ASN A 21 -0.45 27.10 -13.57
C ASN A 21 0.65 27.26 -12.53
N ASP A 22 0.32 27.89 -11.41
CA ASP A 22 1.25 28.10 -10.29
C ASP A 22 1.02 27.07 -9.16
N GLY A 23 0.27 25.99 -9.41
CA GLY A 23 -0.09 24.95 -8.44
C GLY A 23 0.09 23.51 -8.95
N GLU A 24 -0.24 22.51 -8.11
CA GLU A 24 -0.13 21.09 -8.47
C GLU A 24 -1.35 20.62 -9.29
N GLY A 25 -1.20 20.57 -10.62
CA GLY A 25 -2.08 19.83 -11.55
C GLY A 25 -2.85 20.69 -12.56
N SER A 26 -3.15 20.16 -13.76
CA SER A 26 -3.94 20.87 -14.79
C SER A 26 -5.44 20.63 -14.60
N PRO A 27 -6.30 21.67 -14.62
CA PRO A 27 -7.76 21.50 -14.56
C PRO A 27 -8.32 20.80 -15.81
N TYR A 28 -7.52 20.70 -16.87
CA TYR A 28 -7.87 20.02 -18.13
C TYR A 28 -7.36 18.58 -18.17
N GLN A 29 -6.75 18.09 -17.08
CA GLN A 29 -6.30 16.72 -16.99
C GLN A 29 -7.51 15.79 -16.91
N ILE A 30 -7.61 14.85 -17.84
CA ILE A 30 -8.66 13.83 -17.86
C ILE A 30 -8.33 12.81 -16.77
N GLU A 31 -8.84 13.05 -15.56
CA GLU A 31 -8.74 12.13 -14.43
C GLU A 31 -10.13 11.77 -13.90
N HIS A 32 -10.26 10.57 -13.35
CA HIS A 32 -11.48 10.19 -12.65
C HIS A 32 -11.57 10.94 -11.32
N LYS A 33 -12.78 11.34 -10.89
CA LYS A 33 -12.99 12.04 -9.60
C LYS A 33 -12.44 11.27 -8.39
N PHE A 34 -12.34 9.94 -8.51
CA PHE A 34 -11.83 9.06 -7.46
C PHE A 34 -10.34 8.70 -7.60
N ASP A 35 -9.64 9.16 -8.63
CA ASP A 35 -8.22 8.84 -8.81
C ASP A 35 -7.36 9.35 -7.65
N LYS A 36 -7.72 10.50 -7.08
CA LYS A 36 -7.03 11.08 -5.92
C LYS A 36 -7.15 10.26 -4.64
N TYR A 37 -8.17 9.40 -4.54
CA TYR A 37 -8.41 8.55 -3.36
C TYR A 37 -7.95 7.10 -3.56
N ARG A 38 -7.50 6.73 -4.77
CA ARG A 38 -7.02 5.38 -5.08
C ARG A 38 -5.57 5.22 -4.59
N LYS A 39 -5.40 4.56 -3.45
CA LYS A 39 -4.07 4.18 -2.93
C LYS A 39 -3.55 2.85 -3.51
N THR A 40 -4.45 1.97 -3.97
CA THR A 40 -4.17 0.58 -4.37
C THR A 40 -3.93 0.36 -5.87
N VAL A 41 -4.57 1.15 -6.73
CA VAL A 41 -4.43 1.04 -8.20
C VAL A 41 -3.74 2.30 -8.75
N GLY A 42 -2.71 2.13 -9.58
CA GLY A 42 -1.93 3.27 -10.08
C GLY A 42 -0.53 2.87 -10.58
N SER A 43 0.38 3.85 -10.66
CA SER A 43 1.75 3.60 -11.12
C SER A 43 2.40 2.51 -10.26
N ASN A 44 3.10 1.57 -10.90
CA ASN A 44 3.74 0.46 -10.22
C ASN A 44 4.82 1.01 -9.27
N LYS A 45 4.46 1.19 -7.98
CA LYS A 45 5.31 1.75 -6.92
C LYS A 45 6.41 0.77 -6.48
N GLY A 46 6.43 -0.44 -7.04
CA GLY A 46 7.35 -1.51 -6.66
C GLY A 46 7.12 -2.02 -5.23
N MET A 47 7.88 -3.04 -4.84
CA MET A 47 7.71 -3.72 -3.55
C MET A 47 7.89 -2.79 -2.34
N LYS A 48 8.88 -1.87 -2.42
CA LYS A 48 9.14 -0.85 -1.38
C LYS A 48 7.98 0.14 -1.23
N GLY A 49 7.41 0.60 -2.34
CA GLY A 49 6.32 1.56 -2.30
C GLY A 49 5.00 0.94 -1.83
N ASN A 50 4.78 -0.34 -2.15
CA ASN A 50 3.64 -1.10 -1.61
C ASN A 50 3.75 -1.26 -0.08
N PHE A 51 4.94 -1.60 0.43
CA PHE A 51 5.17 -1.71 1.88
C PHE A 51 4.95 -0.38 2.60
N LYS A 52 5.47 0.72 2.04
CA LYS A 52 5.28 2.06 2.62
C LYS A 52 3.80 2.46 2.68
N ASN A 53 3.05 2.25 1.60
CA ASN A 53 1.61 2.60 1.59
C ASN A 53 0.82 1.74 2.60
N ALA A 54 1.09 0.44 2.66
CA ALA A 54 0.42 -0.46 3.61
C ALA A 54 0.70 -0.08 5.06
N TRP A 55 1.94 0.35 5.35
CA TRP A 55 2.32 0.86 6.67
C TRP A 55 1.61 2.18 7.02
N GLU A 56 1.49 3.08 6.05
CA GLU A 56 0.78 4.35 6.21
C GLU A 56 -0.72 4.11 6.45
N GLU A 57 -1.33 3.17 5.72
CA GLU A 57 -2.72 2.77 5.87
C GLU A 57 -3.01 2.11 7.23
N LEU A 58 -2.08 1.28 7.72
CA LEU A 58 -2.15 0.70 9.07
C LEU A 58 -2.11 1.77 10.17
N ARG A 59 -1.41 2.89 9.96
CA ARG A 59 -1.31 4.01 10.91
C ARG A 59 -2.47 4.99 10.80
N GLU A 60 -3.00 5.20 9.59
CA GLU A 60 -4.03 6.19 9.28
C GLU A 60 -5.44 5.70 9.60
N SER A 61 -5.64 4.41 9.85
CA SER A 61 -6.92 3.82 10.27
C SER A 61 -7.39 4.37 11.64
N LYS A 62 -8.03 5.54 11.59
CA LYS A 62 -8.59 6.27 12.73
C LYS A 62 -9.71 5.48 13.43
N SER A 63 -10.28 4.47 12.77
CA SER A 63 -11.21 3.52 13.35
C SER A 63 -10.44 2.33 13.95
N LYS A 64 -10.59 2.08 15.26
CA LYS A 64 -9.83 1.03 15.99
C LYS A 64 -10.18 -0.41 15.57
N SER A 65 -11.21 -0.62 14.75
CA SER A 65 -11.77 -1.94 14.44
C SER A 65 -10.94 -2.78 13.46
N PRO A 66 -10.52 -2.27 12.27
CA PRO A 66 -9.84 -3.08 11.26
C PRO A 66 -8.46 -3.59 11.72
N ASN A 67 -7.75 -2.80 12.52
CA ASN A 67 -6.40 -3.16 13.00
C ASN A 67 -6.39 -4.41 13.88
N ARG A 68 -7.47 -4.66 14.63
CA ARG A 68 -7.56 -5.83 15.51
C ARG A 68 -7.70 -7.13 14.72
N ILE A 69 -8.46 -7.11 13.62
CA ILE A 69 -8.62 -8.28 12.74
C ILE A 69 -7.27 -8.62 12.08
N ILE A 70 -6.54 -7.61 11.59
CA ILE A 70 -5.21 -7.80 11.02
C ILE A 70 -4.28 -8.48 12.03
N PHE A 71 -4.29 -8.03 13.29
CA PHE A 71 -3.51 -8.65 14.35
C PHE A 71 -3.90 -10.12 14.59
N PHE A 72 -5.20 -10.43 14.67
CA PHE A 72 -5.67 -11.81 14.83
C PHE A 72 -5.28 -12.72 13.66
N VAL A 73 -5.38 -12.21 12.42
CA VAL A 73 -4.98 -12.96 11.22
C VAL A 73 -3.48 -13.25 11.23
N VAL A 74 -2.64 -12.27 11.59
CA VAL A 74 -1.19 -12.46 11.72
C VAL A 74 -0.86 -13.47 12.82
N ALA A 75 -1.49 -13.36 13.99
CA ALA A 75 -1.30 -14.31 15.08
C ALA A 75 -1.70 -15.73 14.69
N LEU A 76 -2.83 -15.90 13.99
CA LEU A 76 -3.29 -17.18 13.47
C LEU A 76 -2.28 -17.79 12.49
N PHE A 77 -1.76 -17.00 11.55
CA PHE A 77 -0.75 -17.49 10.61
C PHE A 77 0.55 -17.91 11.30
N ILE A 78 0.99 -17.19 12.34
CA ILE A 78 2.14 -17.58 13.15
C ILE A 78 1.86 -18.92 13.85
N LEU A 79 0.70 -19.09 14.47
CA LEU A 79 0.33 -20.35 15.12
C LEU A 79 0.32 -21.54 14.14
N ILE A 80 -0.27 -21.37 12.96
CA ILE A 80 -0.27 -22.40 11.91
C ILE A 80 1.16 -22.72 11.47
N PHE A 81 2.00 -21.69 11.26
CA PHE A 81 3.39 -21.88 10.89
C PHE A 81 4.16 -22.67 11.95
N LEU A 82 4.04 -22.29 13.22
CA LEU A 82 4.70 -22.97 14.35
C LEU A 82 4.23 -24.41 14.50
N TYR A 83 2.94 -24.68 14.24
CA TYR A 83 2.39 -26.04 14.22
C TYR A 83 3.01 -26.91 13.12
N ILE A 84 3.18 -26.38 11.90
CA ILE A 84 3.74 -27.13 10.77
C ILE A 84 5.19 -27.60 11.03
N ILE A 85 5.96 -26.82 11.78
CA ILE A 85 7.37 -27.12 12.08
C ILE A 85 7.57 -27.84 13.42
N ASP A 86 6.47 -28.26 14.09
CA ASP A 86 6.49 -28.83 15.43
C ASP A 86 7.32 -27.99 16.43
N PHE A 87 7.18 -26.66 16.36
CA PHE A 87 7.99 -25.77 17.20
C PHE A 87 7.57 -25.86 18.67
N ASP A 88 8.53 -26.17 19.54
CA ASP A 88 8.31 -26.26 20.97
C ASP A 88 8.17 -24.88 21.62
N LEU A 89 6.95 -24.50 21.97
CA LEU A 89 6.64 -23.26 22.68
C LEU A 89 7.07 -23.28 24.16
N SER A 90 7.37 -24.46 24.72
CA SER A 90 7.76 -24.60 26.12
C SER A 90 9.13 -23.99 26.43
N ILE A 91 9.95 -23.75 25.40
CA ILE A 91 11.24 -23.05 25.51
C ILE A 91 11.12 -21.65 26.15
N PHE A 92 9.94 -21.04 26.08
CA PHE A 92 9.67 -19.72 26.66
C PHE A 92 9.14 -19.76 28.09
N VAL A 93 8.83 -20.95 28.63
CA VAL A 93 8.36 -21.12 30.01
C VAL A 93 9.57 -21.41 30.89
N GLN A 94 9.98 -20.43 31.70
CA GLN A 94 11.04 -20.63 32.70
C GLN A 94 10.53 -21.61 33.76
N GLN A 95 11.15 -22.79 33.84
CA GLN A 95 10.87 -23.74 34.91
C GLN A 95 11.46 -23.19 36.23
N PRO A 96 10.72 -23.29 37.36
CA PRO A 96 11.20 -22.86 38.66
C PRO A 96 12.40 -23.68 39.17
#